data_AF-A0A957PYV3-F1
#
_entry.id   AF-A0A957PYV3-F1
#
_cell.length_a   1.000
_cell.length_b   1.000
_cell.length_c   1.000
_cell.angle_alpha   90.00
_cell.angle_beta   90.00
_cell.angle_gamma   90.00
#
_symmetry.space_group_name_H-M   'P 1'
#
loop_
_entity.id
_entity.type
_entity.pdbx_description
1 polymer ?
#
loop_
_entity_poly.entity_id
_entity_poly.type
_entity_poly.pdbx_seq_one_letter_code
_entity_poly.pdbx_strand_id
1 'polypeptide(L)'
;MMTTTLDTTQIKALMSAVADGLIAHKDDLAALDAELGDGDLGRTVERGFIGIKEALAGTLPDDIGRALFQLGKAFSNAAPSSFGALYGTALMKGGTALKDKLTVTLAECADATQAALDALIERGKAQVGDKTMLDAIAPAINAMRATLADVGDDASAAVVLRAAADAAQQGADETASMQSKIGRASWQGERSTGKKDPGAQAVAFMFAAAAAYLEAQP
;
A
#
# COMPACT_ATOMS: atom_id res chain seq x y z
N MET A 1 19.84 7.30 14.25
CA MET A 1 19.90 6.05 15.06
C MET A 1 19.26 4.93 14.24
N MET A 2 19.70 3.67 14.33
CA MET A 2 19.02 2.59 13.60
C MET A 2 17.62 2.36 14.19
N THR A 3 16.59 2.81 13.46
CA THR A 3 15.19 2.67 13.87
C THR A 3 14.72 1.26 13.57
N THR A 4 14.63 0.41 14.59
CA THR A 4 14.17 -1.00 14.51
C THR A 4 12.71 -1.18 14.92
N THR A 5 12.11 -0.13 15.51
CA THR A 5 10.69 -0.02 15.83
C THR A 5 10.14 1.32 15.37
N LEU A 6 8.84 1.37 15.11
CA LEU A 6 8.13 2.59 14.73
C LEU A 6 7.08 2.90 15.78
N ASP A 7 7.12 4.11 16.33
CA ASP A 7 6.07 4.61 17.20
C ASP A 7 4.88 5.17 16.41
N THR A 8 3.84 5.55 17.14
CA THR A 8 2.62 6.10 16.54
C THR A 8 2.86 7.39 15.75
N THR A 9 3.78 8.24 16.20
CA THR A 9 4.12 9.49 15.52
C THR A 9 4.79 9.19 14.18
N GLN A 10 5.72 8.24 14.16
CA GLN A 10 6.41 7.79 12.95
C GLN A 10 5.45 7.12 11.97
N ILE A 11 4.51 6.29 12.44
CA ILE A 11 3.47 5.70 11.58
C ILE A 11 2.55 6.79 10.98
N LYS A 12 2.12 7.77 11.76
CA LYS A 12 1.31 8.90 11.25
C LYS A 12 2.07 9.71 10.21
N ALA A 13 3.35 9.99 10.44
CA ALA A 13 4.19 10.71 9.50
C ALA A 13 4.44 9.92 8.20
N LEU A 14 4.68 8.60 8.30
CA LEU A 14 4.75 7.69 7.15
C LEU A 14 3.47 7.73 6.32
N MET A 15 2.30 7.65 6.94
CA MET A 15 1.01 7.74 6.24
C MET A 15 0.82 9.09 5.54
N SER A 16 1.32 10.19 6.14
CA SER A 16 1.33 11.50 5.49
C SER A 16 2.23 11.52 4.25
N ALA A 17 3.44 10.97 4.35
CA ALA A 17 4.39 10.92 3.24
C ALA A 17 3.87 10.04 2.08
N VAL A 18 3.26 8.90 2.41
CA VAL A 18 2.57 8.05 1.42
C VAL A 18 1.44 8.80 0.73
N ALA A 19 0.63 9.58 1.48
CA ALA A 19 -0.41 10.39 0.90
C ALA A 19 0.13 11.42 -0.08
N ASP A 20 1.20 12.14 0.29
CA ASP A 20 1.85 13.12 -0.58
C ASP A 20 2.42 12.49 -1.86
N GLY A 21 3.10 11.34 -1.73
CA GLY A 21 3.65 10.62 -2.87
C GLY A 21 2.58 10.15 -3.85
N LEU A 22 1.46 9.61 -3.35
CA LEU A 22 0.38 9.12 -4.20
C LEU A 22 -0.41 10.23 -4.87
N ILE A 23 -0.61 11.36 -4.18
CA ILE A 23 -1.21 12.55 -4.78
C ILE A 23 -0.33 13.09 -5.92
N ALA A 24 1.01 13.09 -5.75
CA ALA A 24 1.94 13.52 -6.79
C ALA A 24 1.88 12.64 -8.06
N HIS A 25 1.59 11.35 -7.91
CA HIS A 25 1.49 10.39 -9.02
C HIS A 25 0.06 10.17 -9.56
N LYS A 26 -0.91 11.00 -9.17
CA LYS A 26 -2.32 10.81 -9.57
C LYS A 26 -2.52 10.77 -11.09
N ASP A 27 -1.79 11.60 -11.85
CA ASP A 27 -1.96 11.70 -13.30
C ASP A 27 -1.34 10.49 -14.00
N ASP A 28 -0.21 9.96 -13.50
CA ASP A 28 0.40 8.71 -13.97
C ASP A 28 -0.56 7.53 -13.77
N LEU A 29 -1.19 7.45 -12.60
CA LEU A 29 -2.15 6.40 -12.28
C LEU A 29 -3.42 6.52 -13.13
N ALA A 30 -3.88 7.73 -13.43
CA ALA A 30 -5.00 7.93 -14.34
C ALA A 30 -4.66 7.49 -15.78
N ALA A 31 -3.43 7.74 -16.24
CA ALA A 31 -2.96 7.31 -17.55
C ALA A 31 -2.92 5.78 -17.66
N LEU A 32 -2.32 5.09 -16.69
CA LEU A 32 -2.29 3.63 -16.64
C LEU A 32 -3.69 3.01 -16.57
N ASP A 33 -4.56 3.58 -15.75
CA ASP A 33 -5.93 3.12 -15.61
C ASP A 33 -6.79 3.41 -16.85
N ALA A 34 -6.47 4.45 -17.64
CA ALA A 34 -7.15 4.68 -18.92
C ALA A 34 -6.80 3.62 -19.98
N GLU A 35 -5.63 2.98 -19.88
CA GLU A 35 -5.25 1.89 -20.79
C GLU A 35 -5.97 0.57 -20.49
N LEU A 36 -6.32 0.34 -19.21
CA LEU A 36 -6.91 -0.92 -18.72
C LEU A 36 -8.39 -0.81 -18.30
N GLY A 37 -8.86 0.38 -17.94
CA GLY A 37 -10.16 0.66 -17.33
C GLY A 37 -10.75 1.99 -17.82
N ASP A 38 -11.27 2.80 -16.89
CA ASP A 38 -11.97 4.07 -17.17
C ASP A 38 -11.16 5.31 -16.80
N GLY A 39 -9.90 5.15 -16.35
CA GLY A 39 -8.99 6.26 -16.07
C GLY A 39 -9.36 7.07 -14.84
N ASP A 40 -10.11 6.49 -13.90
CA ASP A 40 -10.60 7.19 -12.71
C ASP A 40 -9.69 7.03 -11.49
N LEU A 41 -8.72 6.10 -11.54
CA LEU A 41 -7.89 5.77 -10.38
C LEU A 41 -7.16 6.99 -9.82
N GLY A 42 -6.61 7.87 -10.68
CA GLY A 42 -5.95 9.10 -10.23
C GLY A 42 -6.84 9.98 -9.35
N ARG A 43 -8.13 10.13 -9.72
CA ARG A 43 -9.10 10.89 -8.91
C ARG A 43 -9.46 10.17 -7.62
N THR A 44 -9.60 8.83 -7.68
CA THR A 44 -9.83 8.00 -6.50
C THR A 44 -8.70 8.18 -5.49
N VAL A 45 -7.46 8.08 -5.94
CA VAL A 45 -6.24 8.21 -5.13
C VAL A 45 -6.14 9.62 -4.54
N GLU A 46 -6.28 10.65 -5.37
CA GLU A 46 -6.25 12.05 -4.91
C GLU A 46 -7.27 12.29 -3.79
N ARG A 47 -8.55 11.94 -4.00
CA ARG A 47 -9.61 12.13 -3.00
C ARG A 47 -9.37 11.31 -1.74
N GLY A 48 -9.02 10.04 -1.89
CA GLY A 48 -8.84 9.12 -0.76
C GLY A 48 -7.68 9.55 0.13
N PHE A 49 -6.54 9.92 -0.47
CA PHE A 49 -5.36 10.36 0.28
C PHE A 49 -5.50 11.77 0.85
N ILE A 50 -6.26 12.68 0.21
CA ILE A 50 -6.69 13.93 0.86
C ILE A 50 -7.50 13.62 2.13
N GLY A 51 -8.44 12.67 2.07
CA GLY A 51 -9.20 12.23 3.25
C GLY A 51 -8.32 11.67 4.37
N ILE A 52 -7.24 10.95 4.02
CA ILE A 52 -6.22 10.52 5.00
C ILE A 52 -5.51 11.74 5.62
N LYS A 53 -5.10 12.72 4.81
CA LYS A 53 -4.44 13.94 5.32
C LYS A 53 -5.34 14.75 6.25
N GLU A 54 -6.62 14.89 5.91
CA GLU A 54 -7.61 15.56 6.76
C GLU A 54 -7.79 14.82 8.10
N ALA A 55 -7.84 13.48 8.06
CA ALA A 55 -7.92 12.66 9.28
C ALA A 55 -6.64 12.77 10.15
N LEU A 56 -5.46 12.82 9.52
CA LEU A 56 -4.17 13.04 10.20
C LEU A 56 -4.07 14.42 10.85
N ALA A 57 -4.67 15.46 10.24
CA ALA A 57 -4.72 16.81 10.81
C ALA A 57 -5.72 16.93 11.98
N GLY A 58 -6.66 15.99 12.09
CA GLY A 58 -7.57 15.87 13.21
C GLY A 58 -6.98 15.15 14.42
N THR A 59 -7.86 14.67 15.30
CA THR A 59 -7.47 13.88 16.47
C THR A 59 -7.61 12.39 16.17
N LEU A 60 -6.47 11.71 16.02
CA LEU A 60 -6.40 10.25 15.93
C LEU A 60 -5.98 9.66 17.28
N PRO A 61 -6.41 8.42 17.60
CA PRO A 61 -5.91 7.69 18.76
C PRO A 61 -4.38 7.57 18.77
N ASP A 62 -3.81 7.42 19.96
CA ASP A 62 -2.40 7.04 20.12
C ASP A 62 -2.19 5.55 19.84
N ASP A 63 -3.25 4.74 19.89
CA ASP A 63 -3.17 3.36 19.46
C ASP A 63 -2.98 3.26 17.94
N ILE A 64 -1.87 2.65 17.50
CA ILE A 64 -1.49 2.49 16.08
C ILE A 64 -2.61 1.78 15.32
N GLY A 65 -3.11 0.68 15.87
CA GLY A 65 -4.14 -0.11 15.19
C GLY A 65 -5.44 0.66 14.96
N ARG A 66 -5.92 1.38 15.99
CA ARG A 66 -7.11 2.25 15.87
C ARG A 66 -6.86 3.46 14.98
N ALA A 67 -5.66 4.05 14.99
CA ALA A 67 -5.31 5.15 14.09
C ALA A 67 -5.38 4.69 12.62
N LEU A 68 -4.72 3.59 12.27
CA LEU A 68 -4.76 3.01 10.92
C LEU A 68 -6.19 2.62 10.51
N PHE A 69 -6.99 2.08 11.44
CA PHE A 69 -8.39 1.79 11.19
C PHE A 69 -9.20 3.05 10.84
N GLN A 70 -9.00 4.16 11.56
CA GLN A 70 -9.66 5.42 11.26
C GLN A 70 -9.20 6.02 9.93
N LEU A 71 -7.92 5.91 9.58
CA LEU A 71 -7.40 6.32 8.27
C LEU A 71 -8.02 5.50 7.13
N GLY A 72 -8.15 4.19 7.30
CA GLY A 72 -8.81 3.32 6.31
C GLY A 72 -10.29 3.66 6.11
N LYS A 73 -11.00 4.06 7.18
CA LYS A 73 -12.36 4.58 7.09
C LYS A 73 -12.42 5.94 6.37
N ALA A 74 -11.50 6.86 6.70
CA ALA A 74 -11.44 8.17 6.06
C ALA A 74 -11.22 8.03 4.55
N PHE A 75 -10.30 7.17 4.13
CA PHE A 75 -10.05 6.88 2.72
C PHE A 75 -11.31 6.33 2.02
N SER A 76 -11.93 5.29 2.59
CA SER A 76 -13.14 4.66 2.03
C SER A 76 -14.29 5.66 1.85
N ASN A 77 -14.46 6.58 2.81
CA ASN A 77 -15.52 7.57 2.78
C ASN A 77 -15.25 8.66 1.74
N ALA A 78 -14.00 9.10 1.60
CA ALA A 78 -13.62 10.15 0.67
C ALA A 78 -13.61 9.69 -0.80
N ALA A 79 -13.26 8.42 -1.04
CA ALA A 79 -13.15 7.85 -2.38
C ALA A 79 -13.99 6.57 -2.53
N PRO A 80 -15.31 6.69 -2.76
CA PRO A 80 -16.18 5.54 -2.97
C PRO A 80 -15.95 4.91 -4.36
N SER A 81 -15.02 3.96 -4.44
CA SER A 81 -14.73 3.17 -5.64
C SER A 81 -14.27 1.74 -5.26
N SER A 82 -14.05 0.88 -6.25
CA SER A 82 -13.51 -0.48 -6.01
C SER A 82 -12.14 -0.42 -5.34
N PHE A 83 -11.22 0.42 -5.85
CA PHE A 83 -9.92 0.65 -5.22
C PHE A 83 -10.09 1.30 -3.84
N GLY A 84 -10.98 2.29 -3.74
CA GLY A 84 -11.46 2.91 -2.50
C GLY A 84 -11.73 1.91 -1.37
N ALA A 85 -12.64 0.99 -1.66
CA ALA A 85 -13.11 -0.02 -0.74
C ALA A 85 -12.02 -1.06 -0.41
N LEU A 86 -11.18 -1.44 -1.38
CA LEU A 86 -10.08 -2.38 -1.18
C LEU A 86 -8.99 -1.77 -0.29
N TYR A 87 -8.48 -0.59 -0.63
CA TYR A 87 -7.41 0.05 0.14
C TYR A 87 -7.86 0.42 1.56
N GLY A 88 -9.10 0.92 1.72
CA GLY A 88 -9.65 1.12 3.05
C GLY A 88 -9.79 -0.17 3.86
N THR A 89 -10.15 -1.29 3.23
CA THR A 89 -10.15 -2.61 3.88
C THR A 89 -8.76 -3.03 4.31
N ALA A 90 -7.76 -2.86 3.44
CA ALA A 90 -6.36 -3.16 3.74
C ALA A 90 -5.89 -2.40 4.99
N LEU A 91 -6.09 -1.08 5.06
CA LEU A 91 -5.72 -0.27 6.23
C LEU A 91 -6.49 -0.67 7.50
N MET A 92 -7.80 -0.91 7.39
CA MET A 92 -8.59 -1.33 8.55
C MET A 92 -8.16 -2.69 9.10
N LYS A 93 -7.83 -3.65 8.23
CA LYS A 93 -7.46 -5.01 8.63
C LYS A 93 -6.01 -5.10 9.10
N GLY A 94 -5.08 -4.42 8.42
CA GLY A 94 -3.72 -4.26 8.90
C GLY A 94 -3.66 -3.53 10.24
N GLY A 95 -4.45 -2.46 10.41
CA GLY A 95 -4.60 -1.76 11.70
C GLY A 95 -5.13 -2.68 12.81
N THR A 96 -6.11 -3.54 12.51
CA THR A 96 -6.63 -4.50 13.50
C THR A 96 -5.55 -5.46 14.00
N ALA A 97 -4.58 -5.84 13.16
CA ALA A 97 -3.45 -6.68 13.57
C ALA A 97 -2.47 -5.98 14.53
N LEU A 98 -2.52 -4.65 14.60
CA LEU A 98 -1.68 -3.80 15.45
C LEU A 98 -2.47 -3.14 16.58
N LYS A 99 -3.63 -3.70 16.94
CA LYS A 99 -4.49 -3.15 17.98
C LYS A 99 -3.79 -3.18 19.35
N ASP A 100 -4.04 -2.13 20.12
CA ASP A 100 -3.55 -1.90 21.49
C ASP A 100 -2.00 -1.75 21.56
N LYS A 101 -1.38 -1.27 20.46
CA LYS A 101 0.07 -1.01 20.34
C LYS A 101 0.37 0.47 20.15
N LEU A 102 1.39 0.96 20.85
CA LEU A 102 1.93 2.33 20.71
C LEU A 102 3.25 2.37 19.91
N THR A 103 3.90 1.21 19.80
CA THR A 103 5.14 0.96 19.06
C THR A 103 5.03 -0.39 18.36
N VAL A 104 5.59 -0.51 17.17
CA VAL A 104 5.60 -1.76 16.39
C VAL A 104 7.00 -2.10 15.89
N THR A 105 7.34 -3.38 15.84
CA THR A 105 8.55 -3.86 15.17
C THR A 105 8.34 -3.94 13.66
N LEU A 106 9.42 -4.02 12.89
CA LEU A 106 9.34 -4.21 11.44
C LEU A 106 8.72 -5.56 11.05
N ALA A 107 8.90 -6.60 11.87
CA ALA A 107 8.23 -7.88 11.70
C ALA A 107 6.71 -7.75 11.88
N GLU A 108 6.27 -6.98 12.88
CA GLU A 108 4.85 -6.70 13.11
C GLU A 108 4.25 -5.85 11.97
N CYS A 109 5.02 -4.94 11.37
CA CYS A 109 4.62 -4.24 10.14
C CYS A 109 4.42 -5.21 8.96
N ALA A 110 5.31 -6.18 8.78
CA ALA A 110 5.18 -7.21 7.75
C ALA A 110 3.92 -8.07 8.00
N ASP A 111 3.66 -8.47 9.25
CA ASP A 111 2.48 -9.26 9.61
C ASP A 111 1.17 -8.47 9.46
N ALA A 112 1.17 -7.17 9.77
CA ALA A 112 0.03 -6.30 9.51
C ALA A 112 -0.24 -6.13 8.00
N THR A 113 0.83 -6.05 7.20
CA THR A 113 0.73 -5.99 5.73
C THR A 113 0.21 -7.32 5.16
N GLN A 114 0.62 -8.46 5.74
CA GLN A 114 0.05 -9.77 5.40
C GLN A 114 -1.43 -9.86 5.75
N ALA A 115 -1.85 -9.38 6.93
CA ALA A 115 -3.27 -9.34 7.30
C ALA A 115 -4.10 -8.47 6.35
N ALA A 116 -3.51 -7.38 5.84
CA ALA A 116 -4.12 -6.56 4.80
C ALA A 116 -4.25 -7.31 3.47
N LEU A 117 -3.19 -8.01 3.03
CA LEU A 117 -3.19 -8.85 1.82
C LEU A 117 -4.27 -9.94 1.90
N ASP A 118 -4.35 -10.67 3.01
CA ASP A 118 -5.32 -11.74 3.21
C ASP A 118 -6.76 -11.22 3.13
N ALA A 119 -7.02 -10.05 3.72
CA ALA A 119 -8.31 -9.40 3.64
C ALA A 119 -8.68 -8.92 2.22
N LEU A 120 -7.68 -8.50 1.42
CA LEU A 120 -7.89 -8.15 0.02
C LEU A 120 -8.22 -9.38 -0.82
N ILE A 121 -7.55 -10.51 -0.58
CA ILE A 121 -7.87 -11.80 -1.21
C ILE A 121 -9.29 -12.22 -0.84
N GLU A 122 -9.66 -12.14 0.45
CA GLU A 122 -11.00 -12.52 0.91
C GLU A 122 -12.09 -11.64 0.28
N ARG A 123 -11.87 -10.32 0.24
CA ARG A 123 -12.86 -9.35 -0.27
C ARG A 123 -12.93 -9.33 -1.80
N GLY A 124 -11.78 -9.33 -2.46
CA GLY A 124 -11.66 -9.19 -3.91
C GLY A 124 -11.79 -10.51 -4.67
N LYS A 125 -11.61 -11.66 -4.00
CA LYS A 125 -11.56 -13.00 -4.60
C LYS A 125 -10.46 -13.16 -5.67
N ALA A 126 -9.49 -12.26 -5.66
CA ALA A 126 -8.31 -12.30 -6.51
C ALA A 126 -7.19 -13.13 -5.86
N GLN A 127 -6.27 -13.60 -6.67
CA GLN A 127 -5.04 -14.27 -6.26
C GLN A 127 -3.82 -13.52 -6.83
N VAL A 128 -2.64 -13.80 -6.28
CA VAL A 128 -1.39 -13.37 -6.92
C VAL A 128 -1.30 -14.05 -8.30
N GLY A 129 -0.98 -13.26 -9.32
CA GLY A 129 -1.00 -13.64 -10.74
C GLY A 129 -2.32 -13.33 -11.45
N ASP A 130 -3.28 -12.67 -10.80
CA ASP A 130 -4.53 -12.22 -11.43
C ASP A 130 -4.46 -10.80 -12.01
N LYS A 131 -3.28 -10.16 -11.92
CA LYS A 131 -2.98 -8.81 -12.39
C LYS A 131 -3.77 -7.75 -11.60
N THR A 132 -3.38 -7.57 -10.35
CA THR A 132 -4.00 -6.68 -9.37
C THR A 132 -2.96 -6.11 -8.40
N MET A 133 -3.38 -5.24 -7.48
CA MET A 133 -2.53 -4.75 -6.38
C MET A 133 -1.85 -5.84 -5.54
N LEU A 134 -2.40 -7.07 -5.50
CA LEU A 134 -1.80 -8.18 -4.76
C LEU A 134 -0.41 -8.54 -5.30
N ASP A 135 -0.21 -8.34 -6.61
CA ASP A 135 1.04 -8.64 -7.32
C ASP A 135 2.19 -7.72 -6.92
N ALA A 136 1.90 -6.57 -6.29
CA ALA A 136 2.91 -5.71 -5.67
C ALA A 136 3.02 -5.93 -4.15
N ILE A 137 1.90 -6.18 -3.46
CA ILE A 137 1.89 -6.36 -2.00
C ILE A 137 2.63 -7.64 -1.58
N ALA A 138 2.39 -8.75 -2.26
CA ALA A 138 2.97 -10.04 -1.88
C ALA A 138 4.51 -10.05 -2.00
N PRO A 139 5.13 -9.58 -3.12
CA PRO A 139 6.58 -9.43 -3.20
C PRO A 139 7.15 -8.49 -2.14
N ALA A 140 6.46 -7.38 -1.82
CA ALA A 140 6.90 -6.45 -0.78
C ALA A 140 7.01 -7.12 0.59
N ILE A 141 5.99 -7.89 1.01
CA ILE A 141 6.00 -8.64 2.28
C ILE A 141 7.16 -9.65 2.30
N ASN A 142 7.36 -10.37 1.19
CA ASN A 142 8.43 -11.35 1.07
C ASN A 142 9.81 -10.68 1.23
N ALA A 143 10.02 -9.52 0.60
CA ALA A 143 11.25 -8.76 0.73
C ALA A 143 11.45 -8.25 2.16
N MET A 144 10.42 -7.73 2.83
CA MET A 144 10.52 -7.33 4.24
C MET A 144 11.00 -8.50 5.12
N ARG A 145 10.38 -9.67 4.96
CA ARG A 145 10.73 -10.88 5.74
C ARG A 145 12.13 -11.39 5.42
N ALA A 146 12.53 -11.40 4.15
CA ALA A 146 13.86 -11.83 3.73
C ALA A 146 14.95 -10.91 4.29
N THR A 147 14.76 -9.58 4.20
CA THR A 147 15.71 -8.60 4.75
C THR A 147 15.84 -8.71 6.26
N LEU A 148 14.72 -8.90 6.98
CA LEU A 148 14.75 -9.11 8.43
C LEU A 148 15.47 -10.42 8.82
N ALA A 149 15.32 -11.48 8.02
CA ALA A 149 16.01 -12.75 8.26
C ALA A 149 17.52 -12.67 8.00
N ASP A 150 17.95 -11.86 7.03
CA ASP A 150 19.37 -11.69 6.65
C ASP A 150 20.13 -10.77 7.61
N VAL A 151 19.53 -9.62 7.96
CA VAL A 151 20.19 -8.58 8.78
C VAL A 151 19.94 -8.76 10.28
N GLY A 152 18.88 -9.50 10.66
CA GLY A 152 18.50 -9.70 12.06
C GLY A 152 17.97 -8.42 12.73
N ASP A 153 18.17 -8.31 14.05
CA ASP A 153 17.66 -7.21 14.88
C ASP A 153 18.28 -5.84 14.52
N ASP A 154 19.36 -5.81 13.72
CA ASP A 154 20.04 -4.60 13.27
C ASP A 154 19.41 -3.98 12.00
N ALA A 155 18.38 -4.61 11.45
CA ALA A 155 17.71 -4.11 10.25
C ALA A 155 17.01 -2.77 10.51
N SER A 156 17.55 -1.69 9.94
CA SER A 156 16.88 -0.38 10.01
C SER A 156 15.59 -0.37 9.18
N ALA A 157 14.60 0.39 9.63
CA ALA A 157 13.33 0.59 8.93
C ALA A 157 13.54 1.05 7.47
N ALA A 158 14.51 1.94 7.23
CA ALA A 158 14.83 2.42 5.89
C ALA A 158 15.25 1.28 4.95
N VAL A 159 16.15 0.39 5.39
CA VAL A 159 16.63 -0.75 4.60
C VAL A 159 15.49 -1.74 4.29
N VAL A 160 14.67 -2.06 5.29
CA VAL A 160 13.55 -3.00 5.12
C VAL A 160 12.49 -2.44 4.17
N LEU A 161 12.13 -1.16 4.31
CA LEU A 161 11.12 -0.53 3.45
C LEU A 161 11.67 -0.25 2.04
N ARG A 162 12.97 0.00 1.88
CA ARG A 162 13.61 0.08 0.55
C ARG A 162 13.52 -1.25 -0.19
N ALA A 163 13.88 -2.36 0.47
CA ALA A 163 13.74 -3.68 -0.13
C ALA A 163 12.28 -4.02 -0.50
N ALA A 164 11.33 -3.64 0.37
CA ALA A 164 9.90 -3.77 0.09
C ALA A 164 9.46 -2.93 -1.12
N ALA A 165 9.94 -1.69 -1.24
CA ALA A 165 9.64 -0.81 -2.36
C ALA A 165 10.15 -1.34 -3.70
N ASP A 166 11.40 -1.82 -3.72
CA ASP A 166 12.00 -2.38 -4.93
C ASP A 166 11.24 -3.64 -5.38
N ALA A 167 10.87 -4.51 -4.44
CA ALA A 167 10.07 -5.70 -4.73
C ALA A 167 8.62 -5.37 -5.16
N ALA A 168 7.99 -4.37 -4.54
CA ALA A 168 6.67 -3.90 -4.95
C ALA A 168 6.69 -3.34 -6.38
N GLN A 169 7.72 -2.57 -6.74
CA GLN A 169 7.89 -2.03 -8.08
C GLN A 169 8.15 -3.14 -9.10
N GLN A 170 8.99 -4.12 -8.76
CA GLN A 170 9.18 -5.30 -9.62
C GLN A 170 7.86 -6.04 -9.84
N GLY A 171 7.09 -6.29 -8.78
CA GLY A 171 5.78 -6.94 -8.88
C GLY A 171 4.81 -6.15 -9.76
N ALA A 172 4.76 -4.83 -9.60
CA ALA A 172 3.97 -3.94 -10.46
C ALA A 172 4.40 -4.00 -11.93
N ASP A 173 5.71 -4.04 -12.21
CA ASP A 173 6.27 -4.15 -13.55
C ASP A 173 5.92 -5.47 -14.22
N GLU A 174 6.05 -6.58 -13.47
CA GLU A 174 5.73 -7.93 -13.93
C GLU A 174 4.26 -8.08 -14.34
N THR A 175 3.36 -7.28 -13.78
CA THR A 175 1.95 -7.29 -14.21
C THR A 175 1.77 -6.98 -15.69
N ALA A 176 2.71 -6.28 -16.35
CA ALA A 176 2.65 -6.05 -17.80
C ALA A 176 2.68 -7.36 -18.61
N SER A 177 3.30 -8.41 -18.08
CA SER A 177 3.36 -9.73 -18.73
C SER A 177 2.10 -10.59 -18.52
N MET A 178 1.19 -10.13 -17.66
CA MET A 178 0.02 -10.90 -17.23
C MET A 178 -1.24 -10.53 -18.01
N GLN A 179 -2.15 -11.50 -18.16
CA GLN A 179 -3.51 -11.22 -18.60
C GLN A 179 -4.40 -10.94 -17.37
N SER A 180 -5.22 -9.88 -17.43
CA SER A 180 -6.19 -9.54 -16.38
C SER A 180 -7.26 -10.62 -16.26
N LYS A 181 -7.43 -11.18 -15.06
CA LYS A 181 -8.44 -12.22 -14.81
C LYS A 181 -9.65 -11.70 -14.03
N ILE A 182 -9.52 -10.56 -13.37
CA ILE A 182 -10.57 -9.98 -12.53
C ILE A 182 -10.69 -8.46 -12.73
N GLY A 183 -11.78 -7.89 -12.23
CA GLY A 183 -12.08 -6.46 -12.35
C GLY A 183 -12.51 -6.07 -13.75
N ARG A 184 -12.57 -4.76 -14.03
CA ARG A 184 -12.96 -4.25 -15.36
C ARG A 184 -11.91 -4.56 -16.43
N ALA A 185 -10.65 -4.62 -16.04
CA ALA A 185 -9.54 -4.91 -16.94
C ALA A 185 -9.65 -6.31 -17.58
N SER A 186 -10.31 -7.28 -16.92
CA SER A 186 -10.50 -8.63 -17.48
C SER A 186 -11.37 -8.64 -18.74
N TRP A 187 -12.22 -7.64 -18.95
CA TRP A 187 -13.04 -7.50 -20.16
C TRP A 187 -12.20 -7.29 -21.42
N GLN A 188 -10.94 -6.88 -21.27
CA GLN A 188 -10.02 -6.72 -22.40
C GLN A 188 -9.41 -8.03 -22.90
N GLY A 189 -9.52 -9.14 -22.14
CA GLY A 189 -8.91 -10.42 -22.50
C GLY A 189 -7.41 -10.28 -22.74
N GLU A 190 -6.87 -10.93 -23.78
CA GLU A 190 -5.45 -10.89 -24.14
C GLU A 190 -4.91 -9.46 -24.38
N ARG A 191 -5.78 -8.49 -24.70
CA ARG A 191 -5.37 -7.09 -24.92
C ARG A 191 -4.95 -6.35 -23.64
N SER A 192 -5.15 -6.96 -22.46
CA SER A 192 -4.60 -6.43 -21.21
C SER A 192 -3.10 -6.67 -21.08
N THR A 193 -2.56 -7.68 -21.78
CA THR A 193 -1.13 -8.00 -21.77
C THR A 193 -0.35 -6.88 -22.46
N GLY A 194 0.83 -6.56 -21.93
CA GLY A 194 1.69 -5.45 -22.35
C GLY A 194 1.46 -4.14 -21.60
N LYS A 195 0.43 -4.07 -20.73
CA LYS A 195 0.06 -2.86 -19.97
C LYS A 195 0.23 -3.13 -18.47
N LYS A 196 0.80 -2.24 -17.67
CA LYS A 196 0.93 -2.44 -16.21
C LYS A 196 -0.41 -2.27 -15.50
N ASP A 197 -0.65 -3.03 -14.43
CA ASP A 197 -1.83 -2.84 -13.57
C ASP A 197 -1.71 -1.55 -12.75
N PRO A 198 -2.69 -0.64 -12.83
CA PRO A 198 -2.62 0.64 -12.13
C PRO A 198 -2.74 0.48 -10.60
N GLY A 199 -3.42 -0.57 -10.11
CA GLY A 199 -3.53 -0.86 -8.68
C GLY A 199 -2.22 -1.35 -8.08
N ALA A 200 -1.49 -2.22 -8.79
CA ALA A 200 -0.15 -2.67 -8.43
C ALA A 200 0.85 -1.50 -8.45
N GLN A 201 0.80 -0.65 -9.47
CA GLN A 201 1.66 0.53 -9.53
C GLN A 201 1.39 1.52 -8.39
N ALA A 202 0.12 1.71 -8.00
CA ALA A 202 -0.22 2.52 -6.84
C ALA A 202 0.42 1.98 -5.55
N VAL A 203 0.41 0.66 -5.32
CA VAL A 203 1.10 0.03 -4.17
C VAL A 203 2.61 0.25 -4.23
N ALA A 204 3.23 0.10 -5.40
CA ALA A 204 4.66 0.37 -5.57
C ALA A 204 5.02 1.81 -5.18
N PHE A 205 4.22 2.80 -5.61
CA PHE A 205 4.39 4.19 -5.20
C PHE A 205 4.22 4.39 -3.69
N MET A 206 3.34 3.64 -3.02
CA MET A 206 3.15 3.74 -1.56
C MET A 206 4.41 3.30 -0.83
N PHE A 207 4.97 2.14 -1.19
CA PHE A 207 6.21 1.67 -0.58
C PHE A 207 7.39 2.57 -0.92
N ALA A 208 7.49 3.06 -2.15
CA ALA A 208 8.55 4.00 -2.55
C ALA A 208 8.52 5.30 -1.74
N ALA A 209 7.33 5.87 -1.52
CA ALA A 209 7.15 7.06 -0.69
C ALA A 209 7.51 6.81 0.79
N ALA A 210 7.11 5.66 1.34
CA ALA A 210 7.46 5.27 2.71
C ALA A 210 8.98 5.08 2.88
N ALA A 211 9.64 4.41 1.93
CA ALA A 211 11.09 4.20 1.94
C ALA A 211 11.84 5.53 1.85
N ALA A 212 11.48 6.40 0.89
CA ALA A 212 12.10 7.70 0.72
C ALA A 212 11.95 8.59 1.97
N TYR A 213 10.80 8.55 2.64
CA TYR A 213 10.60 9.28 3.88
C TYR A 213 11.56 8.83 5.00
N LEU A 214 11.74 7.52 5.17
CA LEU A 214 12.62 6.95 6.21
C LEU A 214 14.09 7.21 5.91
N GLU A 215 14.51 7.14 4.65
CA GLU A 215 15.88 7.45 4.23
C GLU A 215 16.24 8.93 4.43
N ALA A 216 15.24 9.81 4.38
CA ALA A 216 15.43 11.24 4.64
C ALA A 216 15.49 11.58 6.14
N GLN A 217 15.23 10.61 7.04
CA GLN A 217 15.35 10.82 8.49
C GLN A 217 16.79 10.62 8.98
N PRO A 218 17.28 11.44 9.93
CA PRO A 218 18.63 11.34 10.48
C PRO A 218 18.87 10.16 11.45
#